data_AF-A0A7V7V3B2-F1
#
_entry.id   AF-A0A7V7V3B2-F1
#
_cell.length_a   1.000
_cell.length_b   1.000
_cell.length_c   1.000
_cell.angle_alpha   90.00
_cell.angle_beta   90.00
_cell.angle_gamma   90.00
#
_symmetry.space_group_name_H-M   'P 1'
#
loop_
_entity.id
_entity.type
_entity.pdbx_description
1 polymer ?
#
loop_
_entity_poly.entity_id
_entity_poly.type
_entity_poly.pdbx_seq_one_letter_code
_entity_poly.pdbx_strand_id
1 'polypeptide(L)'
;MKHHRILICKLISFDGTTLTGVIKNGITLSATVISKTIYHATNLNQYIPTDPLLPLIASYNKAVRSGKSSIILNAVTQLANAGANVQVRLEPYSTIITSFRPTFSTI
;
A
#
# COMPACT_ATOMS: atom_id res chain seq x y z
N MET A 1 -22.66 -5.89 12.71
CA MET A 1 -21.93 -5.92 11.44
C MET A 1 -20.48 -5.50 11.70
N LYS A 2 -19.48 -6.32 11.35
CA LYS A 2 -18.07 -5.98 11.55
C LYS A 2 -17.57 -5.13 10.37
N HIS A 3 -17.49 -3.82 10.55
CA HIS A 3 -17.03 -2.91 9.49
C HIS A 3 -15.52 -2.99 9.34
N HIS A 4 -15.05 -3.40 8.16
CA HIS A 4 -13.65 -3.27 7.81
C HIS A 4 -13.31 -1.79 7.65
N ARG A 5 -12.16 -1.37 8.15
CA ARG A 5 -11.71 0.02 8.06
C ARG A 5 -10.86 0.20 6.82
N ILE A 6 -11.25 1.09 5.92
CA ILE A 6 -10.45 1.50 4.77
C ILE A 6 -9.77 2.82 5.15
N LEU A 7 -8.46 2.89 4.99
CA LEU A 7 -7.64 4.05 5.31
C LEU A 7 -6.76 4.40 4.12
N ILE A 8 -6.50 5.69 3.95
CA ILE A 8 -5.42 6.17 3.08
C ILE A 8 -4.26 6.55 3.98
N CYS A 9 -3.08 6.03 3.70
CA CYS A 9 -1.85 6.38 4.40
C CYS A 9 -0.73 6.74 3.44
N LYS A 10 0.09 7.71 3.84
CA LYS A 10 1.40 7.97 3.23
C LYS A 10 2.42 7.05 3.89
N LEU A 11 3.07 6.21 3.11
CA LEU A 11 4.03 5.25 3.64
C LEU A 11 5.27 5.95 4.22
N ILE A 12 5.84 5.34 5.26
CA ILE A 12 7.13 5.72 5.86
C ILE A 12 8.14 4.59 5.66
N SER A 13 7.75 3.36 5.99
CA SER A 13 8.64 2.21 5.93
C SER A 13 7.87 0.90 5.80
N PHE A 14 8.58 -0.12 5.31
CA PHE A 14 8.10 -1.50 5.28
C PHE A 14 9.29 -2.45 5.48
N ASP A 15 9.18 -3.36 6.45
CA ASP A 15 10.26 -4.30 6.80
C ASP A 15 10.07 -5.72 6.22
N GLY A 16 9.04 -5.90 5.39
CA GLY A 16 8.63 -7.22 4.86
C GLY A 16 7.38 -7.79 5.53
N THR A 17 7.05 -7.32 6.74
CA THR A 17 5.86 -7.77 7.48
C THR A 17 5.08 -6.63 8.12
N THR A 18 5.74 -5.55 8.50
CA THR A 18 5.15 -4.40 9.19
C THR A 18 5.22 -3.19 8.30
N LEU A 19 4.05 -2.63 8.00
CA LEU A 19 3.86 -1.41 7.23
C LEU A 19 3.63 -0.23 8.17
N THR A 20 4.49 0.76 8.08
CA THR A 20 4.34 2.02 8.82
C THR A 20 4.02 3.16 7.87
N GLY A 21 3.07 4.01 8.24
CA GLY A 21 2.70 5.18 7.47
C GLY A 21 1.94 6.20 8.31
N VAL A 22 1.64 7.35 7.73
CA VAL A 22 0.84 8.42 8.35
C VAL A 22 -0.53 8.45 7.69
N ILE A 23 -1.60 8.51 8.47
CA ILE A 23 -2.96 8.73 7.95
C ILE A 23 -3.34 10.22 8.01
N LYS A 24 -4.46 10.61 7.36
CA LYS A 24 -4.91 12.02 7.16
C LYS A 24 -4.89 12.95 8.39
N ASN A 25 -4.99 12.42 9.61
CA ASN A 25 -4.94 13.20 10.85
C ASN A 25 -3.54 13.24 11.50
N GLY A 26 -2.49 12.87 10.76
CA GLY A 26 -1.11 12.86 11.27
C GLY A 26 -0.79 11.65 12.16
N ILE A 27 -1.75 10.76 12.41
CA ILE A 27 -1.54 9.59 13.26
C ILE A 27 -0.69 8.56 12.51
N THR A 28 0.30 8.01 13.21
CA THR A 28 1.09 6.89 12.68
C THR A 28 0.27 5.62 12.72
N LEU A 29 0.08 5.01 11.56
CA LEU A 29 -0.42 3.66 11.39
C LEU A 29 0.76 2.69 11.41
N SER A 30 0.69 1.67 12.27
CA SER A 30 1.54 0.48 12.20
C SER A 30 0.64 -0.72 11.97
N ALA A 31 0.83 -1.41 10.84
CA ALA A 31 -0.07 -2.45 10.35
C ALA A 31 0.69 -3.68 9.86
N THR A 32 0.13 -4.86 10.13
CA THR A 32 0.76 -6.14 9.81
C THR A 32 0.26 -6.66 8.47
N VAL A 33 1.19 -6.94 7.57
CA VAL A 33 0.98 -7.68 6.33
C VAL A 33 1.11 -9.17 6.61
N ILE A 34 0.17 -9.95 6.10
CA ILE A 34 0.17 -11.41 6.23
C ILE A 34 0.12 -12.06 4.86
N SER A 35 0.38 -13.36 4.77
CA SER A 35 0.33 -14.10 3.50
C SER A 35 -1.02 -14.04 2.80
N LYS A 36 -2.11 -13.80 3.55
CA LYS A 36 -3.47 -13.64 3.04
C LYS A 36 -3.80 -12.22 2.57
N THR A 37 -2.89 -11.25 2.72
CA THR A 37 -3.10 -9.87 2.27
C THR A 37 -3.27 -9.85 0.75
N ILE A 38 -4.37 -9.26 0.28
CA ILE A 38 -4.68 -9.14 -1.14
C ILE A 38 -4.06 -7.86 -1.71
N TYR A 39 -3.22 -8.00 -2.73
CA TYR A 39 -2.60 -6.87 -3.40
C TYR A 39 -3.36 -6.54 -4.69
N HIS A 40 -3.78 -5.29 -4.82
CA HIS A 40 -4.48 -4.83 -6.01
C HIS A 40 -3.59 -3.91 -6.84
N ALA A 41 -3.61 -4.11 -8.15
CA ALA A 41 -3.06 -3.16 -9.10
C ALA A 41 -3.86 -1.84 -9.07
N THR A 42 -3.21 -0.75 -9.41
CA THR A 42 -3.84 0.57 -9.52
C THR A 42 -3.93 1.02 -10.98
N ASN A 43 -4.88 1.91 -11.28
CA ASN A 43 -5.02 2.43 -12.64
C ASN A 43 -3.99 3.55 -12.86
N LEU A 44 -3.04 3.32 -13.77
CA LEU A 44 -1.95 4.28 -14.04
C LEU A 44 -2.46 5.58 -14.66
N ASN A 45 -3.60 5.58 -15.33
CA ASN A 45 -4.20 6.79 -15.93
C ASN A 45 -4.65 7.81 -14.88
N GLN A 46 -4.66 7.45 -13.59
CA GLN A 46 -4.97 8.35 -12.49
C GLN A 46 -3.75 9.17 -12.03
N TYR A 47 -2.56 8.87 -12.55
CA TYR A 47 -1.33 9.57 -12.25
C TYR A 47 -0.97 10.50 -13.40
N ILE A 48 -0.39 11.65 -13.07
CA ILE A 48 0.17 12.54 -14.10
C ILE A 48 1.43 11.90 -14.69
N PRO A 49 1.72 12.06 -15.99
CA PRO A 49 2.89 11.41 -16.63
C PRO A 49 4.25 11.79 -16.00
N THR A 50 4.33 12.95 -15.34
CA THR A 50 5.53 13.46 -14.68
C THR A 50 5.61 13.09 -13.19
N ASP A 51 4.68 12.29 -12.67
CA ASP A 51 4.70 11.86 -11.27
C ASP A 51 5.94 10.97 -11.03
N PRO A 52 6.85 11.34 -10.11
CA PRO A 52 8.04 10.57 -9.82
C PRO A 52 7.75 9.16 -9.28
N LEU A 53 6.55 8.92 -8.74
CA LEU A 53 6.13 7.60 -8.26
C LEU A 53 5.61 6.71 -9.39
N LEU A 54 5.22 7.26 -10.54
CA LEU A 54 4.59 6.50 -11.63
C LEU A 54 5.41 5.25 -12.06
N PRO A 55 6.74 5.30 -12.22
CA PRO A 55 7.54 4.11 -12.53
C PRO A 55 7.50 3.04 -11.43
N LEU A 56 7.45 3.45 -10.16
CA LEU A 56 7.37 2.54 -9.01
C LEU A 56 6.00 1.87 -8.94
N ILE A 57 4.93 2.63 -9.22
CA ILE A 57 3.56 2.13 -9.29
C ILE A 57 3.40 1.14 -10.44
N ALA A 58 3.98 1.43 -11.61
CA ALA A 58 4.00 0.51 -12.74
C ALA A 58 4.76 -0.79 -12.41
N SER A 59 5.90 -0.69 -11.71
CA SER A 59 6.67 -1.84 -11.24
C SER A 59 5.88 -2.68 -10.23
N TYR A 60 5.20 -2.05 -9.28
CA TYR A 60 4.29 -2.71 -8.35
C TYR A 60 3.14 -3.42 -9.08
N ASN A 61 2.50 -2.77 -10.06
CA ASN A 61 1.44 -3.42 -10.85
C ASN A 61 1.93 -4.67 -11.58
N LYS A 62 3.15 -4.63 -12.13
CA LYS A 62 3.80 -5.79 -12.74
C LYS A 62 4.06 -6.90 -11.71
N ALA A 63 4.52 -6.53 -10.51
CA ALA A 63 4.72 -7.47 -9.41
C ALA A 63 3.41 -8.16 -8.99
N VAL A 64 2.34 -7.40 -8.79
CA VAL A 64 1.01 -7.94 -8.44
C VAL A 64 0.51 -8.92 -9.51
N ARG A 65 0.64 -8.57 -10.79
CA ARG A 65 0.25 -9.45 -11.91
C ARG A 65 1.07 -10.73 -11.98
N SER A 66 2.30 -10.72 -11.49
CA SER A 66 3.14 -11.93 -11.44
C SER A 66 2.71 -12.94 -10.37
N GLY A 67 1.96 -12.49 -9.36
CA GLY A 67 1.54 -13.31 -8.21
C GLY A 67 2.65 -13.73 -7.25
N LYS A 68 3.92 -13.38 -7.52
CA LYS A 68 5.06 -13.78 -6.70
C LYS A 68 5.19 -12.88 -5.47
N SER A 69 4.90 -13.42 -4.29
CA SER A 69 4.90 -12.68 -3.03
C SER A 69 6.20 -11.92 -2.77
N SER A 70 7.37 -12.53 -2.99
CA SER A 70 8.67 -11.85 -2.78
C SER A 70 8.86 -10.61 -3.65
N ILE A 71 8.40 -10.66 -4.92
CA ILE A 71 8.49 -9.52 -5.84
C ILE A 71 7.51 -8.42 -5.43
N ILE A 72 6.30 -8.80 -4.99
CA ILE A 72 5.30 -7.86 -4.48
C ILE A 72 5.82 -7.14 -3.23
N LEU A 73 6.36 -7.86 -2.26
CA LEU A 73 6.89 -7.29 -1.02
C LEU A 73 8.08 -6.36 -1.28
N ASN A 74 8.95 -6.72 -2.23
CA ASN A 74 10.03 -5.83 -2.67
C ASN A 74 9.48 -4.53 -3.30
N ALA A 75 8.45 -4.62 -4.15
CA ALA A 75 7.81 -3.44 -4.72
C ALA A 75 7.12 -2.57 -3.66
N VAL A 76 6.48 -3.18 -2.64
CA VAL A 76 5.92 -2.45 -1.49
C VAL A 76 7.02 -1.72 -0.72
N THR A 77 8.19 -2.34 -0.54
CA THR A 77 9.36 -1.70 0.08
C THR A 77 9.80 -0.46 -0.69
N GLN A 78 9.87 -0.54 -2.02
CA GLN A 78 10.22 0.60 -2.87
C GLN A 78 9.20 1.74 -2.77
N LEU A 79 7.90 1.40 -2.74
CA LEU A 79 6.83 2.39 -2.54
C LEU A 79 6.92 3.05 -1.17
N ALA A 80 7.28 2.29 -0.13
CA ALA A 80 7.45 2.82 1.21
C ALA A 80 8.61 3.81 1.29
N ASN A 81 9.77 3.44 0.74
CA ASN A 81 10.95 4.30 0.69
C ASN A 81 10.71 5.61 -0.09
N ALA A 82 9.83 5.58 -1.09
CA ALA A 82 9.45 6.75 -1.87
C ALA A 82 8.31 7.57 -1.24
N GLY A 83 7.75 7.12 -0.11
CA GLY A 83 6.67 7.82 0.58
C GLY A 83 5.35 7.83 -0.20
N ALA A 84 5.04 6.76 -0.92
CA ALA A 84 3.83 6.67 -1.73
C ALA A 84 2.55 6.67 -0.88
N ASN A 85 1.46 7.21 -1.43
CA ASN A 85 0.14 7.10 -0.82
C ASN A 85 -0.49 5.75 -1.19
N VAL A 86 -1.09 5.09 -0.21
CA VAL A 86 -1.74 3.80 -0.38
C VAL A 86 -3.08 3.76 0.34
N GLN A 87 -4.01 3.03 -0.25
CA GLN A 87 -5.23 2.61 0.41
C GLN A 87 -5.02 1.23 1.01
N VAL A 88 -5.25 1.11 2.32
CA VAL A 88 -5.22 -0.16 3.04
C VAL A 88 -6.58 -0.47 3.63
N ARG A 89 -6.96 -1.75 3.64
CA ARG A 89 -8.14 -2.24 4.33
C ARG A 89 -7.69 -3.11 5.49
N LEU A 90 -8.13 -2.77 6.70
CA LEU A 90 -7.80 -3.51 7.91
C LEU A 90 -8.91 -4.49 8.29
N GLU A 91 -8.51 -5.58 8.94
CA GLU A 91 -9.46 -6.44 9.65
C GLU A 91 -10.22 -5.64 10.73
N PRO A 92 -11.49 -5.99 11.02
CA PRO A 92 -12.24 -5.34 12.07
C PRO A 92 -11.54 -5.44 13.42
N TYR A 93 -11.32 -4.30 14.08
CA TYR A 93 -10.66 -4.20 15.39
C TYR A 93 -9.21 -4.72 15.44
N SER A 94 -8.52 -4.75 14.30
CA SER A 94 -7.15 -5.24 14.17
C SER A 94 -6.30 -4.31 13.28
N THR A 95 -4.99 -4.49 13.34
CA THR A 95 -4.00 -3.81 12.49
C THR A 95 -3.57 -4.68 11.30
N ILE A 96 -4.19 -5.84 11.10
CA ILE A 96 -3.89 -6.74 9.98
C ILE A 96 -4.44 -6.15 8.68
N ILE A 97 -3.58 -6.04 7.67
CA ILE A 97 -3.92 -5.58 6.33
C ILE A 97 -4.56 -6.74 5.56
N THR A 98 -5.83 -6.59 5.20
CA THR A 98 -6.58 -7.50 4.32
C THR A 98 -6.40 -7.17 2.85
N SER A 99 -6.27 -5.87 2.52
CA SER A 99 -6.00 -5.44 1.15
C SER A 99 -5.09 -4.23 1.08
N PHE A 100 -4.25 -4.16 0.05
CA PHE A 100 -3.33 -3.07 -0.21
C PHE A 100 -3.44 -2.61 -1.67
N ARG A 101 -3.53 -1.29 -1.89
CA ARG A 101 -3.58 -0.69 -3.22
C ARG A 101 -2.91 0.69 -3.22
N PRO A 102 -1.92 0.95 -4.08
CA PRO A 102 -1.40 2.31 -4.25
C PRO A 102 -2.46 3.26 -4.81
N THR A 103 -2.43 4.52 -4.37
CA THR A 103 -3.41 5.53 -4.78
C THR A 103 -2.75 6.87 -5.05
N PHE A 104 -3.30 7.62 -6.01
CA PHE A 104 -2.94 9.00 -6.26
C PHE A 104 -3.51 9.95 -5.21
N SER A 105 -4.52 9.50 -4.44
CA SER A 105 -5.16 10.29 -3.39
C SER A 105 -4.16 10.64 -2.29
N THR A 106 -4.04 11.93 -1.99
CA THR A 106 -3.21 12.41 -0.89
C THR A 106 -3.96 12.32 0.43
N ILE A 107 -3.21 12.09 1.52
CA ILE A 107 -3.71 12.23 2.90
C ILE A 107 -3.88 13.70 3.29
#